data_AF-A0A965AAN2-F1
#
_entry.id   AF-A0A965AAN2-F1
#
_cell.length_a   1.000
_cell.length_b   1.000
_cell.length_c   1.000
_cell.angle_alpha   90.00
_cell.angle_beta   90.00
_cell.angle_gamma   90.00
#
_symmetry.space_group_name_H-M   'P 1'
#
loop_
_entity.id
_entity.type
_entity.pdbx_description
1 polymer ?
#
loop_
_entity_poly.entity_id
_entity_poly.type
_entity_poly.pdbx_seq_one_letter_code
_entity_poly.pdbx_strand_id
1 'polypeptide(L)' 'GGVATSGLEMTQNFMGTNWTRQEVDAKLVDIMKNIHETCLSAAAAYGKPGNYMHGANIAGFLKVARAMQAQGVV' A
#
# COMPACT_ATOMS: atom_id res chain seq x y z
N GLY A 1 4.18 -7.56 -2.82
CA GLY A 1 4.90 -7.98 -4.02
C GLY A 1 3.99 -7.95 -5.23
N GLY A 2 3.38 -9.09 -5.59
CA GLY A 2 2.64 -9.26 -6.86
C GLY A 2 1.58 -8.19 -7.18
N VAL A 3 0.67 -7.90 -6.25
CA VAL A 3 -0.37 -6.86 -6.49
C VAL A 3 0.24 -5.47 -6.71
N ALA A 4 1.34 -5.15 -6.03
CA ALA A 4 2.03 -3.88 -6.22
C ALA A 4 2.67 -3.80 -7.61
N THR A 5 3.33 -4.87 -8.07
CA THR A 5 3.90 -4.93 -9.42
C THR A 5 2.82 -4.88 -10.51
N SER A 6 1.63 -5.47 -10.30
CA SER A 6 0.49 -5.29 -11.19
C SER A 6 0.00 -3.83 -11.23
N GLY A 7 0.05 -3.11 -10.10
CA GLY A 7 -0.19 -1.66 -10.06
C GLY A 7 0.80 -0.85 -10.90
N LEU A 8 2.09 -1.22 -10.83
CA LEU A 8 3.14 -0.60 -11.66
C LEU A 8 2.94 -0.92 -13.16
N GLU A 9 2.52 -2.15 -13.49
CA GLU A 9 2.17 -2.55 -14.86
C GLU A 9 1.00 -1.72 -15.40
N MET A 10 -0.09 -1.57 -14.63
CA MET A 10 -1.23 -0.72 -15.02
C MET A 10 -0.81 0.74 -15.24
N THR A 11 0.11 1.24 -14.40
CA THR A 11 0.65 2.61 -14.53
C THR A 11 1.46 2.79 -15.81
N GLN A 12 2.34 1.84 -16.13
CA GLN A 12 3.10 1.82 -17.38
C GLN A 12 2.19 1.77 -18.61
N ASN A 13 1.17 0.92 -18.58
CA ASN A 13 0.18 0.79 -19.66
C ASN A 13 -0.59 2.09 -19.89
N PHE A 14 -1.01 2.76 -18.81
CA PHE A 14 -1.72 4.04 -18.91
C PHE A 14 -0.85 5.17 -19.48
N MET A 15 0.44 5.21 -19.11
CA MET A 15 1.36 6.25 -19.57
C MET A 15 2.00 5.96 -20.93
N GLY A 16 1.85 4.74 -21.47
CA GLY A 16 2.54 4.32 -22.69
C GLY A 16 4.06 4.27 -22.54
N THR A 17 4.55 3.97 -21.33
CA THR A 17 5.97 3.93 -20.99
C THR A 17 6.40 2.52 -20.59
N ASN A 18 7.63 2.14 -20.90
CA ASN A 18 8.25 0.91 -20.38
C ASN A 18 9.42 1.26 -19.48
N TRP A 19 9.39 0.79 -18.24
CA TRP A 19 10.48 0.95 -17.29
C TRP A 19 11.44 -0.23 -17.35
N THR A 20 12.70 0.05 -17.05
CA THR A 20 13.70 -0.98 -16.82
C THR A 20 13.37 -1.80 -15.58
N ARG A 21 13.94 -3.01 -15.49
CA ARG A 21 13.82 -3.86 -14.31
C ARG A 21 14.28 -3.13 -13.04
N GLN A 22 15.37 -2.36 -13.13
CA GLN A 22 15.95 -1.62 -12.02
C GLN A 22 15.00 -0.54 -11.50
N GLU A 23 14.30 0.18 -12.40
CA GLU A 23 13.31 1.18 -12.01
C GLU A 23 12.08 0.53 -11.35
N VAL A 24 11.60 -0.59 -11.88
CA VAL A 24 10.49 -1.35 -11.27
C VAL A 24 10.89 -1.86 -9.89
N ASP A 25 12.09 -2.40 -9.74
CA ASP A 25 12.60 -2.92 -8.47
C ASP A 25 12.76 -1.82 -7.42
N ALA A 26 13.33 -0.67 -7.80
CA ALA A 26 13.45 0.48 -6.90
C ALA A 26 12.07 0.95 -6.40
N LYS A 27 11.09 1.08 -7.30
CA LYS A 27 9.71 1.42 -6.93
C LYS A 27 9.09 0.35 -6.03
N LEU A 28 9.34 -0.93 -6.29
CA LEU A 28 8.82 -2.03 -5.47
C LEU A 28 9.41 -1.99 -4.06
N VAL A 29 10.72 -1.77 -3.92
CA VAL A 29 11.40 -1.62 -2.63
C VAL A 29 10.76 -0.49 -1.82
N ASP A 30 10.51 0.66 -2.44
CA ASP A 30 9.88 1.79 -1.77
C ASP A 30 8.43 1.48 -1.36
N ILE A 31 7.65 0.80 -2.20
CA ILE A 31 6.31 0.33 -1.83
C ILE A 31 6.37 -0.61 -0.61
N MET A 32 7.32 -1.54 -0.57
CA MET A 32 7.44 -2.48 0.54
C MET A 32 7.87 -1.79 1.85
N LYS A 33 8.75 -0.78 1.80
CA LYS A 33 9.10 0.05 2.96
C LYS A 33 7.88 0.82 3.48
N ASN A 34 7.12 1.44 2.59
CA ASN A 34 5.89 2.15 2.96
C ASN A 34 4.86 1.21 3.62
N ILE A 35 4.70 -0.02 3.11
CA ILE A 35 3.83 -1.03 3.74
C ILE A 35 4.31 -1.36 5.16
N HIS A 36 5.61 -1.58 5.32
CA HIS A 36 6.23 -1.87 6.62
C HIS A 36 5.98 -0.75 7.64
N GLU A 37 6.29 0.49 7.28
CA GLU A 37 6.10 1.67 8.14
C GLU A 37 4.62 1.87 8.48
N THR A 38 3.73 1.71 7.50
CA THR A 38 2.29 1.81 7.69
C THR A 38 1.78 0.79 8.71
N CYS A 39 2.22 -0.47 8.61
CA CYS A 39 1.85 -1.51 9.56
C CYS A 39 2.34 -1.18 10.97
N LEU A 40 3.61 -0.79 11.13
CA LEU A 40 4.16 -0.47 12.45
C LEU A 40 3.47 0.74 13.09
N SER A 41 3.27 1.81 12.31
CA SER A 41 2.60 3.03 12.77
C SER A 41 1.16 2.75 13.19
N ALA A 42 0.39 2.03 12.37
CA ALA A 42 -0.98 1.66 12.70
C ALA A 42 -1.06 0.75 13.94
N ALA A 43 -0.17 -0.23 14.05
CA ALA A 43 -0.15 -1.12 15.20
C ALA A 43 0.18 -0.35 16.49
N ALA A 44 1.15 0.57 16.45
CA ALA A 44 1.51 1.41 17.59
C ALA A 44 0.37 2.36 18.00
N ALA A 45 -0.28 3.01 17.03
CA ALA A 45 -1.38 3.94 17.26
C ALA A 45 -2.59 3.29 17.96
N TYR A 46 -2.76 1.97 17.83
CA TYR A 46 -3.86 1.20 18.42
C TYR A 46 -3.39 0.28 19.55
N GLY A 47 -2.25 0.59 20.19
CA GLY A 47 -1.80 -0.09 21.41
C GLY A 47 -1.28 -1.52 21.20
N LYS A 48 -0.88 -1.87 19.98
CA LYS A 48 -0.29 -3.17 19.60
C LYS A 48 1.07 -3.00 18.90
N PRO A 49 2.02 -2.22 19.44
CA PRO A 49 3.29 -1.92 18.76
C PRO A 49 4.03 -3.19 18.30
N GLY A 50 4.59 -3.16 17.09
CA GLY A 50 5.29 -4.29 16.48
C GLY A 50 4.39 -5.41 15.92
N ASN A 51 3.07 -5.37 16.13
CA ASN A 51 2.16 -6.39 15.64
C ASN A 51 1.75 -6.13 14.18
N TYR A 52 2.47 -6.73 13.23
CA TYR A 52 2.19 -6.58 11.79
C TYR A 52 0.78 -7.01 11.39
N MET A 53 0.26 -8.10 11.97
CA MET A 53 -1.09 -8.59 11.63
C MET A 53 -2.15 -7.55 11.99
N HIS A 54 -2.06 -6.98 13.19
CA HIS A 54 -2.98 -5.92 13.62
C HIS A 54 -2.76 -4.66 12.79
N GLY A 55 -1.51 -4.24 12.61
CA GLY A 55 -1.15 -3.05 11.83
C GLY A 55 -1.67 -3.10 10.39
N ALA A 56 -1.46 -4.22 9.69
CA ALA A 56 -1.91 -4.42 8.32
C ALA A 56 -3.45 -4.37 8.21
N ASN A 57 -4.14 -5.07 9.10
CA ASN A 57 -5.60 -5.10 9.11
C ASN A 57 -6.19 -3.71 9.41
N ILE A 58 -5.66 -3.02 10.42
CA ILE A 58 -6.10 -1.68 10.82
C ILE A 58 -5.86 -0.69 9.67
N ALA A 59 -4.64 -0.63 9.14
CA ALA A 59 -4.30 0.31 8.08
C ALA A 59 -5.11 0.07 6.80
N GLY A 60 -5.23 -1.20 6.38
CA GLY A 60 -6.01 -1.59 5.21
C GLY A 60 -7.48 -1.23 5.36
N PHE A 61 -8.07 -1.56 6.52
CA PHE A 61 -9.46 -1.23 6.82
C PHE A 61 -9.70 0.28 6.84
N LEU A 62 -8.89 1.05 7.57
CA LEU A 62 -9.05 2.51 7.68
C LEU A 62 -8.99 3.20 6.32
N LYS A 63 -8.09 2.75 5.43
CA LYS A 63 -7.99 3.31 4.08
C LYS A 63 -9.30 3.14 3.31
N VAL A 64 -9.89 1.95 3.34
CA VAL A 64 -11.15 1.65 2.64
C VAL A 64 -12.33 2.33 3.32
N ALA A 65 -12.44 2.23 4.65
CA ALA A 65 -13.54 2.82 5.41
C ALA A 65 -13.62 4.35 5.23
N ARG A 66 -12.47 5.05 5.22
CA ARG A 66 -12.42 6.49 4.94
C ARG A 66 -12.86 6.81 3.51
N ALA A 67 -12.45 6.01 2.53
CA ALA A 67 -12.88 6.19 1.14
C ALA A 67 -14.39 5.96 0.98
N MET A 68 -14.93 4.91 1.60
CA MET A 68 -16.37 4.62 1.61
C MET A 68 -17.16 5.76 2.27
N GLN A 69 -16.70 6.24 3.42
CA GLN A 69 -17.34 7.38 4.10
C GLN A 69 -17.34 8.65 3.23
N ALA A 70 -16.25 8.91 2.50
CA ALA A 70 -16.13 10.05 1.61
C ALA A 70 -17.02 9.93 0.35
N GLN A 71 -17.24 8.71 -0.15
CA GLN A 71 -18.12 8.46 -1.29
C GLN A 71 -19.61 8.46 -0.92
N GLY A 72 -19.94 8.36 0.37
CA GLY A 72 -21.31 8.36 0.86
C GLY A 72 -22.03 7.03 0.64
N VAL A 73 -23.37 7.04 0.75
CA VAL A 73 -24.20 5.89 0.41
C VAL A 73 -24.50 5.96 -1.09
N VAL A 74 -23.92 5.02 -1.84
CA VAL A 74 -24.09 4.85 -3.30
C VAL A 74 -24.81 3.55 -3.61
#